data_AF-A0A662YMK5-F1
#
_entry.id   AF-A0A662YMK5-F1
#
_cell.length_a   1.000
_cell.length_b   1.000
_cell.length_c   1.000
_cell.angle_alpha   90.00
_cell.angle_beta   90.00
_cell.angle_gamma   90.00
#
_symmetry.space_group_name_H-M   'P 1'
#
loop_
_entity.id
_entity.type
_entity.pdbx_description
1 polymer ?
#
loop_
_entity_poly.entity_id
_entity_poly.type
_entity_poly.pdbx_seq_one_letter_code
_entity_poly.pdbx_strand_id
1 'polypeptide(L)'
;MSVCCYASCHSKRAFKGSDRKGSECQSPKGHCVWQRPEAEIFTDVAVKMGVPRDRILLETRATNTGENNMFSYQVLMEQSIPACRVILVQQPFMERRVYATFLQQWPAENTQAIVTSPALQLQGFPNHQVGSMQDLIGYMLGVLERIRDYPQKGFQVEQEISSEALDAYQWFLQAGYRPK
;
A
#
# COMPACT_ATOMS: atom_id res chain seq x y z
N MET A 1 -12.12 -3.05 -19.17
CA MET A 1 -10.69 -2.78 -18.95
C MET A 1 -10.44 -2.87 -17.45
N SER A 2 -9.53 -3.75 -17.01
CA SER A 2 -9.10 -3.80 -15.61
C SER A 2 -8.06 -2.73 -15.39
N VAL A 3 -8.34 -1.75 -14.54
CA VAL A 3 -7.37 -0.75 -14.12
C VAL A 3 -6.52 -1.39 -13.02
N CYS A 4 -5.20 -1.45 -13.23
CA CYS A 4 -4.24 -1.87 -12.22
C CYS A 4 -3.85 -0.64 -11.41
N CYS A 5 -4.43 -0.45 -10.21
CA CYS A 5 -3.95 0.57 -9.29
C CYS A 5 -2.74 -0.01 -8.55
N TYR A 6 -1.54 0.41 -8.94
CA TYR A 6 -0.33 0.11 -8.16
C TYR A 6 -0.27 1.08 -6.99
N ALA A 7 -0.35 0.55 -5.79
CA ALA A 7 -0.39 1.32 -4.54
C ALA A 7 0.60 0.73 -3.55
N SER A 8 1.91 0.87 -3.80
CA SER A 8 2.89 0.62 -2.74
C SER A 8 3.10 1.90 -1.95
N CYS A 9 2.99 1.78 -0.63
CA CYS A 9 3.27 2.85 0.30
C CYS A 9 3.93 2.24 1.52
N HIS A 10 5.26 2.24 1.55
CA HIS A 10 5.99 1.91 2.76
C HIS A 10 5.92 3.11 3.71
N SER A 11 5.05 2.98 4.70
CA SER A 11 4.96 3.77 5.96
C SER A 11 5.87 5.01 6.01
N LYS A 12 5.40 6.14 5.47
CA LYS A 12 5.85 7.47 5.92
C LYS A 12 4.84 7.92 6.95
N ARG A 13 5.23 7.92 8.23
CA ARG A 13 4.35 8.29 9.35
C ARG A 13 3.65 9.62 9.10
N ALA A 14 2.37 9.66 9.45
CA ALA A 14 1.42 10.73 9.19
C ALA A 14 1.63 12.02 10.02
N PHE A 15 1.05 13.10 9.47
CA PHE A 15 0.65 14.39 10.05
C PHE A 15 1.70 15.51 10.24
N LYS A 16 1.64 16.52 9.37
CA LYS A 16 1.35 17.95 9.70
C LYS A 16 1.10 18.76 8.43
N GLY A 17 0.25 19.77 8.56
CA GLY A 17 -0.39 20.50 7.47
C GLY A 17 0.49 21.46 6.65
N SER A 18 -0.22 22.10 5.72
CA SER A 18 0.09 23.25 4.87
C SER A 18 1.17 23.09 3.77
N ASP A 19 0.70 23.33 2.54
CA ASP A 19 1.38 23.95 1.39
C ASP A 19 2.82 23.52 1.11
N ARG A 20 3.05 22.61 0.14
CA ARG A 20 4.31 22.58 -0.62
C ARG A 20 4.14 22.10 -2.07
N LYS A 21 4.61 22.95 -2.98
CA LYS A 21 4.97 22.64 -4.37
C LYS A 21 6.13 21.64 -4.41
N GLY A 22 6.06 20.64 -5.29
CA GLY A 22 7.16 19.73 -5.64
C GLY A 22 7.46 18.66 -4.59
N SER A 23 6.94 17.45 -4.76
CA SER A 23 7.08 16.35 -3.80
C SER A 23 8.44 15.64 -3.91
N GLU A 24 9.50 16.29 -3.43
CA GLU A 24 10.69 15.57 -2.98
C GLU A 24 10.37 14.72 -1.75
N CYS A 25 11.03 13.58 -1.61
CA CYS A 25 10.81 12.69 -0.49
C CYS A 25 11.27 13.30 0.85
N GLN A 26 10.33 13.81 1.64
CA GLN A 26 10.61 14.32 2.98
C GLN A 26 10.41 13.23 4.04
N SER A 27 11.45 12.44 4.34
CA SER A 27 11.52 11.60 5.54
C SER A 27 12.47 12.25 6.56
N PRO A 28 12.01 12.64 7.77
CA PRO A 28 12.86 13.24 8.80
C PRO A 28 13.83 12.24 9.46
N LYS A 29 13.79 10.95 9.05
CA LYS A 29 14.70 9.90 9.49
C LYS A 29 15.25 9.13 8.29
N GLY A 30 16.12 9.79 7.53
CA GLY A 30 17.33 9.17 6.97
C GLY A 30 17.24 8.11 5.87
N HIS A 31 16.09 7.53 5.51
CA HIS A 31 16.02 6.59 4.38
C HIS A 31 14.74 6.78 3.57
N CYS A 32 14.83 7.60 2.53
CA CYS A 32 13.92 7.40 1.41
C CYS A 32 14.54 6.34 0.51
N VAL A 33 13.84 5.22 0.33
CA VAL A 33 14.31 4.14 -0.56
C VAL A 33 14.50 4.67 -1.99
N TRP A 34 13.72 5.70 -2.38
CA TRP A 34 13.68 6.24 -3.73
C TRP A 34 13.77 7.77 -3.74
N GLN A 35 14.55 8.31 -4.69
CA GLN A 35 14.69 9.76 -4.92
C GLN A 35 13.56 10.33 -5.80
N ARG A 36 12.76 9.45 -6.40
CA ARG A 36 11.61 9.77 -7.27
C ARG A 36 10.34 9.19 -6.66
N PRO A 37 9.14 9.70 -7.02
CA PRO A 37 7.89 9.05 -6.67
C PRO A 37 7.89 7.58 -7.10
N GLU A 38 7.43 6.72 -6.20
CA GLU A 38 7.42 5.27 -6.40
C GLU A 38 6.63 4.87 -7.67
N ALA A 39 5.53 5.57 -7.97
CA ALA A 39 4.75 5.34 -9.17
C ALA A 39 5.51 5.59 -10.49
N GLU A 40 6.47 6.53 -10.50
CA GLU A 40 7.31 6.74 -11.69
C GLU A 40 8.27 5.56 -11.90
N ILE A 41 8.83 5.02 -10.82
CA ILE A 41 9.72 3.87 -10.88
C ILE A 41 8.96 2.64 -11.39
N PHE A 42 7.75 2.41 -10.88
CA PHE A 42 6.89 1.34 -11.39
C PHE A 42 6.49 1.54 -12.85
N THR A 43 6.24 2.78 -13.26
CA THR A 43 5.97 3.11 -14.67
C THR A 43 7.15 2.74 -15.57
N ASP A 44 8.37 3.08 -15.16
CA ASP A 44 9.58 2.74 -15.91
C ASP A 44 9.74 1.21 -16.06
N VAL A 45 9.43 0.45 -14.99
CA VAL A 45 9.45 -1.03 -15.03
C VAL A 45 8.34 -1.56 -15.96
N ALA A 46 7.12 -1.06 -15.85
CA ALA A 46 5.98 -1.50 -16.67
C ALA A 46 6.26 -1.27 -18.17
N VAL A 47 6.81 -0.11 -18.53
CA VAL A 47 7.20 0.20 -19.92
C VAL A 47 8.30 -0.74 -20.40
N LYS A 48 9.34 -1.00 -19.59
CA LYS A 48 10.39 -1.98 -19.93
C LYS A 48 9.86 -3.40 -20.12
N MET A 49 8.79 -3.76 -19.42
CA MET A 49 8.08 -5.03 -19.55
C MET A 49 7.11 -5.07 -20.74
N GLY A 50 7.03 -4.00 -21.55
CA GLY A 50 6.23 -3.94 -22.77
C GLY A 50 4.84 -3.34 -22.61
N VAL A 51 4.49 -2.78 -21.45
CA VAL A 51 3.23 -2.04 -21.29
C VAL A 51 3.33 -0.70 -22.05
N PRO A 52 2.43 -0.42 -23.00
CA PRO A 52 2.44 0.86 -23.71
C PRO A 52 2.21 2.04 -22.76
N ARG A 53 2.98 3.13 -22.93
CA ARG A 53 2.94 4.27 -21.99
C ARG A 53 1.60 5.00 -21.97
N ASP A 54 0.88 5.01 -23.10
CA ASP A 54 -0.48 5.53 -23.23
C ASP A 54 -1.54 4.67 -22.52
N ARG A 55 -1.17 3.48 -22.03
CA ARG A 55 -2.02 2.61 -21.21
C ARG A 55 -1.72 2.73 -19.71
N ILE A 56 -0.82 3.61 -19.30
CA ILE A 56 -0.44 3.83 -17.90
C ILE A 56 -0.98 5.17 -17.45
N LEU A 57 -1.79 5.14 -16.39
CA LEU A 57 -2.23 6.34 -15.68
C LEU A 57 -1.36 6.51 -14.43
N LEU A 58 -0.80 7.71 -14.26
CA LEU A 58 0.19 7.98 -13.23
C LEU A 58 -0.39 8.87 -12.12
N GLU A 59 -0.29 8.39 -10.88
CA GLU A 59 -0.60 9.13 -9.65
C GLU A 59 0.68 9.19 -8.80
N THR A 60 1.10 10.37 -8.32
CA THR A 60 2.40 10.57 -7.63
C THR A 60 2.30 11.27 -6.28
N ARG A 61 1.09 11.62 -5.83
CA ARG A 61 0.86 12.48 -4.67
C ARG A 61 0.57 11.69 -3.41
N ALA A 62 0.07 10.46 -3.52
CA ALA A 62 -0.33 9.69 -2.37
C ALA A 62 0.84 9.35 -1.43
N THR A 63 0.59 9.49 -0.14
CA THR A 63 1.54 9.24 0.96
C THR A 63 1.10 8.13 1.90
N ASN A 64 -0.07 7.56 1.66
CA ASN A 64 -0.63 6.42 2.39
C ASN A 64 -1.63 5.63 1.55
N THR A 65 -2.05 4.45 2.04
CA THR A 65 -2.98 3.55 1.32
C THR A 65 -4.35 4.17 1.06
N GLY A 66 -4.85 5.05 1.93
CA GLY A 66 -6.14 5.72 1.73
C GLY A 66 -6.08 6.73 0.59
N GLU A 67 -5.03 7.57 0.59
CA GLU A 67 -4.75 8.50 -0.49
C GLU A 67 -4.52 7.79 -1.84
N ASN A 68 -3.85 6.63 -1.83
CA ASN A 68 -3.71 5.83 -3.05
C ASN A 68 -5.07 5.51 -3.67
N ASN A 69 -6.06 5.12 -2.87
CA ASN A 69 -7.41 4.82 -3.36
C ASN A 69 -8.10 6.09 -3.89
N MET A 70 -8.12 7.15 -3.09
CA MET A 70 -8.79 8.41 -3.43
C MET A 70 -8.20 9.06 -4.68
N PHE A 71 -6.88 9.16 -4.77
CA PHE A 71 -6.22 9.83 -5.89
C PHE A 71 -6.21 8.97 -7.15
N SER A 72 -6.12 7.64 -7.03
CA SER A 72 -6.30 6.76 -8.20
C SER A 72 -7.71 6.88 -8.78
N TYR A 73 -8.73 6.98 -7.93
CA TYR A 73 -10.10 7.25 -8.37
C TYR A 73 -10.21 8.61 -9.09
N GLN A 74 -9.58 9.66 -8.56
CA GLN A 74 -9.55 10.98 -9.22
C GLN A 74 -8.93 10.91 -10.62
N VAL A 75 -7.77 10.25 -10.76
CA VAL A 75 -7.11 10.08 -12.06
C VAL A 75 -8.02 9.35 -13.06
N LEU A 76 -8.78 8.34 -12.61
CA LEU A 76 -9.73 7.65 -13.47
C LEU A 76 -10.87 8.56 -13.94
N MET A 77 -11.40 9.40 -13.06
CA MET A 77 -12.46 10.35 -13.40
C MET A 77 -11.98 11.46 -14.34
N GLU A 78 -10.77 11.98 -14.13
CA GLU A 78 -10.15 12.95 -15.03
C GLU A 78 -9.98 12.41 -16.46
N GLN A 79 -9.76 11.10 -16.59
CA GLN A 79 -9.67 10.40 -17.88
C GLN A 79 -11.02 9.86 -18.38
N SER A 80 -12.12 10.14 -17.67
CA SER A 80 -13.46 9.62 -17.99
C SER A 80 -13.51 8.09 -18.11
N ILE A 81 -12.77 7.38 -17.26
CA ILE A 81 -12.71 5.90 -17.25
C ILE A 81 -13.57 5.38 -16.09
N PRO A 82 -14.78 4.83 -16.37
CA PRO A 82 -15.57 4.16 -15.35
C PRO A 82 -14.96 2.80 -15.02
N ALA A 83 -14.41 2.65 -13.81
CA ALA A 83 -13.86 1.39 -13.34
C ALA A 83 -14.88 0.66 -12.47
N CYS A 84 -15.59 -0.33 -13.03
CA CYS A 84 -16.48 -1.21 -12.25
C CYS A 84 -15.71 -2.37 -11.59
N ARG A 85 -14.50 -2.67 -12.07
CA ARG A 85 -13.62 -3.72 -11.55
C ARG A 85 -12.18 -3.24 -11.56
N VAL A 86 -11.50 -3.42 -10.43
CA VAL A 86 -10.08 -3.05 -10.26
C VAL A 86 -9.31 -4.22 -9.70
N ILE A 87 -8.02 -4.29 -10.06
CA ILE A 87 -7.08 -5.21 -9.45
C ILE A 87 -6.12 -4.38 -8.59
N LEU A 88 -6.07 -4.71 -7.30
CA LEU A 88 -5.15 -4.12 -6.33
C LEU A 88 -3.95 -5.05 -6.21
N VAL A 89 -2.80 -4.60 -6.70
CA VAL A 89 -1.55 -5.38 -6.63
C VAL A 89 -0.71 -4.85 -5.48
N GLN A 90 -0.35 -5.73 -4.55
CA GLN A 90 0.44 -5.34 -3.39
C GLN A 90 1.33 -6.49 -2.88
N GLN A 91 2.22 -6.22 -1.94
CA GLN A 91 2.99 -7.20 -1.19
C GLN A 91 2.04 -8.17 -0.46
N PRO A 92 2.35 -9.48 -0.43
CA PRO A 92 1.56 -10.51 0.24
C PRO A 92 1.05 -10.14 1.64
N PHE A 93 1.91 -9.60 2.52
CA PHE A 93 1.52 -9.27 3.89
C PHE A 93 0.62 -8.02 4.03
N MET A 94 0.36 -7.31 2.94
CA MET A 94 -0.44 -6.07 2.89
C MET A 94 -1.81 -6.28 2.23
N GLU A 95 -2.08 -7.45 1.63
CA GLU A 95 -3.30 -7.73 0.86
C GLU A 95 -4.59 -7.46 1.65
N ARG A 96 -4.70 -8.00 2.87
CA ARG A 96 -5.90 -7.83 3.70
C ARG A 96 -6.12 -6.35 4.07
N ARG A 97 -5.03 -5.63 4.34
CA ARG A 97 -5.09 -4.20 4.67
C ARG A 97 -5.53 -3.36 3.46
N VAL A 98 -4.95 -3.60 2.28
CA VAL A 98 -5.32 -2.81 1.10
C VAL A 98 -6.77 -3.07 0.70
N TYR A 99 -7.24 -4.32 0.83
CA TYR A 99 -8.64 -4.68 0.63
C TYR A 99 -9.56 -3.93 1.59
N ALA A 100 -9.29 -4.01 2.90
CA ALA A 100 -10.12 -3.36 3.91
C ALA A 100 -10.13 -1.83 3.76
N THR A 101 -8.99 -1.25 3.34
CA THR A 101 -8.89 0.19 3.04
C THR A 101 -9.69 0.56 1.80
N PHE A 102 -9.67 -0.27 0.76
CA PHE A 102 -10.46 -0.07 -0.46
C PHE A 102 -11.94 -0.04 -0.18
N LEU A 103 -12.45 -1.05 0.54
CA LEU A 103 -13.88 -1.13 0.88
C LEU A 103 -14.35 0.10 1.69
N GLN A 104 -13.47 0.68 2.51
CA GLN A 104 -13.83 1.84 3.33
C GLN A 104 -13.71 3.17 2.60
N GLN A 105 -12.71 3.32 1.71
CA GLN A 105 -12.30 4.62 1.20
C GLN A 105 -12.46 4.80 -0.31
N TRP A 106 -12.79 3.75 -1.08
CA TRP A 106 -13.03 3.91 -2.51
C TRP A 106 -14.34 4.67 -2.76
N PRO A 107 -14.34 5.80 -3.50
CA PRO A 107 -15.53 6.66 -3.59
C PRO A 107 -16.75 6.07 -4.33
N ALA A 108 -16.56 5.04 -5.15
CA ALA A 108 -17.64 4.50 -5.99
C ALA A 108 -18.18 3.17 -5.47
N GLU A 109 -19.42 3.19 -5.00
CA GLU A 109 -20.11 2.09 -4.30
C GLU A 109 -20.19 0.77 -5.09
N ASN A 110 -20.27 0.84 -6.43
CA ASN A 110 -20.45 -0.35 -7.28
C ASN A 110 -19.13 -0.89 -7.87
N THR A 111 -17.99 -0.51 -7.31
CA THR A 111 -16.68 -0.99 -7.80
C THR A 111 -16.25 -2.26 -7.06
N GLN A 112 -15.96 -3.31 -7.81
CA GLN A 112 -15.42 -4.55 -7.25
C GLN A 112 -13.89 -4.54 -7.29
N ALA A 113 -13.25 -4.95 -6.18
CA ALA A 113 -11.81 -5.14 -6.13
C ALA A 113 -11.45 -6.62 -6.06
N ILE A 114 -10.43 -7.00 -6.83
CA ILE A 114 -9.68 -8.24 -6.65
C ILE A 114 -8.31 -7.86 -6.13
N VAL A 115 -7.83 -8.53 -5.09
CA VAL A 115 -6.49 -8.32 -4.55
C VAL A 115 -5.58 -9.46 -4.99
N THR A 116 -4.35 -9.11 -5.35
CA THR A 116 -3.34 -10.09 -5.73
C THR A 116 -1.94 -9.60 -5.35
N SER A 117 -1.02 -10.53 -5.32
CA SER A 117 0.38 -10.28 -5.02
C SER A 117 1.30 -11.21 -5.83
N PRO A 118 2.58 -10.84 -5.99
CA PRO A 118 3.58 -11.76 -6.50
C PRO A 118 3.65 -13.03 -5.63
N ALA A 119 3.69 -14.20 -6.28
CA ALA A 119 3.87 -15.49 -5.61
C ALA A 119 5.31 -15.62 -5.07
N LEU A 120 5.58 -14.99 -3.94
CA LEU A 120 6.88 -14.97 -3.28
C LEU A 120 6.79 -15.69 -1.93
N GLN A 121 7.76 -16.56 -1.66
CA GLN A 121 7.93 -17.13 -0.33
C GLN A 121 8.48 -16.07 0.63
N LEU A 122 8.17 -16.21 1.92
CA LEU A 122 8.62 -15.26 2.96
C LEU A 122 10.14 -15.05 2.94
N GLN A 123 10.91 -16.12 2.70
CA GLN A 123 12.38 -16.05 2.63
C GLN A 123 12.89 -15.26 1.42
N GLY A 124 12.06 -15.05 0.38
CA GLY A 124 12.41 -14.28 -0.81
C GLY A 124 12.25 -12.77 -0.67
N PHE A 125 11.66 -12.29 0.43
CA PHE A 125 11.47 -10.85 0.67
C PHE A 125 12.72 -10.13 1.16
N PRO A 126 13.45 -10.64 2.18
CA PRO A 126 14.62 -9.94 2.68
C PRO A 126 15.68 -9.82 1.58
N ASN A 127 16.03 -8.58 1.25
CA ASN A 127 17.11 -8.27 0.33
C ASN A 127 17.66 -6.88 0.63
N HIS A 128 18.77 -6.53 -0.01
CA HIS A 128 19.46 -5.26 0.21
C HIS A 128 18.63 -4.01 -0.10
N GLN A 129 17.52 -4.12 -0.85
CA GLN A 129 16.63 -3.01 -1.22
C GLN A 129 15.38 -2.91 -0.34
N VAL A 130 14.88 -4.04 0.18
CA VAL A 130 13.61 -4.14 0.92
C VAL A 130 13.81 -4.16 2.44
N GLY A 131 14.95 -4.70 2.91
CA GLY A 131 15.29 -4.78 4.32
C GLY A 131 15.55 -6.21 4.80
N SER A 132 15.88 -6.35 6.07
CA SER A 132 16.14 -7.61 6.75
C SER A 132 14.85 -8.38 7.09
N MET A 133 15.00 -9.65 7.48
CA MET A 133 13.86 -10.43 8.03
C MET A 133 13.25 -9.76 9.27
N GLN A 134 14.08 -9.12 10.11
CA GLN A 134 13.60 -8.37 11.26
C GLN A 134 12.73 -7.18 10.84
N ASP A 135 13.09 -6.50 9.75
CA ASP A 135 12.30 -5.40 9.21
C ASP A 135 10.95 -5.90 8.68
N LEU A 136 10.96 -7.02 7.96
CA LEU A 136 9.76 -7.66 7.44
C LEU A 136 8.78 -8.03 8.55
N ILE A 137 9.26 -8.70 9.62
CA ILE A 137 8.44 -9.02 10.79
C ILE A 137 7.88 -7.73 11.40
N GLY A 138 8.70 -6.69 11.58
CA GLY A 138 8.24 -5.40 12.08
C GLY A 138 7.13 -4.77 11.22
N TYR A 139 7.22 -4.86 9.90
CA TYR A 139 6.16 -4.42 8.99
C TYR A 139 4.89 -5.25 9.14
N MET A 140 5.00 -6.58 9.17
CA MET A 140 3.85 -7.48 9.36
C MET A 140 3.10 -7.20 10.67
N LEU A 141 3.83 -7.02 11.77
CA LEU A 141 3.24 -6.65 13.06
C LEU A 141 2.51 -5.31 12.97
N GLY A 142 3.13 -4.31 12.34
CA GLY A 142 2.50 -3.01 12.12
C GLY A 142 1.28 -3.08 11.19
N VAL A 143 1.25 -4.01 10.24
CA VAL A 143 0.06 -4.23 9.40
C VAL A 143 -1.07 -4.82 10.22
N LEU A 144 -0.78 -5.81 11.06
CA LEU A 144 -1.79 -6.41 11.93
C LEU A 144 -2.39 -5.39 12.91
N GLU A 145 -1.58 -4.55 13.54
CA GLU A 145 -2.07 -3.46 14.40
C GLU A 145 -3.05 -2.55 13.64
N ARG A 146 -2.73 -2.20 12.39
CA ARG A 146 -3.60 -1.33 11.60
C ARG A 146 -4.88 -2.05 11.18
N ILE A 147 -4.82 -3.33 10.84
CA ILE A 147 -6.04 -4.12 10.55
C ILE A 147 -6.95 -4.16 11.78
N ARG A 148 -6.38 -4.30 12.98
CA ARG A 148 -7.12 -4.32 14.26
C ARG A 148 -7.68 -2.95 14.66
N ASP A 149 -6.89 -1.88 14.49
CA ASP A 149 -7.14 -0.60 15.16
C ASP A 149 -7.69 0.51 14.22
N TYR A 150 -7.57 0.35 12.90
CA TYR A 150 -8.04 1.36 11.95
C TYR A 150 -9.54 1.32 11.65
N PRO A 151 -10.28 0.22 11.84
CA PRO A 151 -11.73 0.24 11.75
C PRO A 151 -12.37 1.25 12.70
N GLN A 152 -11.92 1.34 13.96
CA GLN A 152 -12.45 2.33 14.90
C GLN A 152 -12.11 3.78 14.54
N LYS A 153 -11.18 3.99 13.60
CA LYS A 153 -10.77 5.31 13.08
C LYS A 153 -11.45 5.64 11.75
N GLY A 154 -12.28 4.75 11.21
CA GLY A 154 -12.93 4.94 9.91
C GLY A 154 -12.01 4.82 8.70
N PHE A 155 -10.80 4.26 8.86
CA PHE A 155 -9.85 4.12 7.75
C PHE A 155 -9.95 2.76 7.03
N GLN A 156 -10.50 1.74 7.68
CA GLN A 156 -10.68 0.40 7.11
C GLN A 156 -12.04 -0.15 7.53
N VAL A 157 -12.61 -1.08 6.76
CA VAL A 157 -13.68 -1.92 7.28
C VAL A 157 -13.10 -2.94 8.25
N GLU A 158 -13.91 -3.44 9.17
CA GLU A 158 -13.49 -4.50 10.10
C GLU A 158 -13.09 -5.77 9.34
N GLN A 159 -12.08 -6.46 9.85
CA GLN A 159 -11.59 -7.73 9.32
C GLN A 159 -11.47 -8.73 10.46
N GLU A 160 -11.85 -9.96 10.22
CA GLU A 160 -11.65 -11.03 11.20
C GLU A 160 -10.14 -11.29 11.38
N ILE A 161 -9.72 -11.36 12.64
CA ILE A 161 -8.37 -11.71 13.04
C ILE A 161 -8.45 -12.97 13.89
N SER A 162 -7.81 -14.05 13.43
CA SER A 162 -7.78 -15.31 14.17
C SER A 162 -7.01 -15.17 15.48
N SER A 163 -7.38 -15.98 16.48
CA SER A 163 -6.63 -16.08 17.74
C SER A 163 -5.17 -16.42 17.48
N GLU A 164 -4.88 -17.34 16.57
CA GLU A 164 -3.52 -17.74 16.20
C GLU A 164 -2.67 -16.56 15.70
N ALA A 165 -3.25 -15.65 14.91
CA ALA A 165 -2.55 -14.44 14.45
C ALA A 165 -2.28 -13.47 15.61
N LEU A 166 -3.21 -13.34 16.57
CA LEU A 166 -3.03 -12.53 17.76
C LEU A 166 -1.99 -13.12 18.72
N ASP A 167 -1.98 -14.44 18.90
CA ASP A 167 -1.02 -15.15 19.73
C ASP A 167 0.39 -15.03 19.15
N ALA A 168 0.53 -15.23 17.83
CA ALA A 168 1.80 -15.00 17.13
C ALA A 168 2.29 -13.56 17.27
N TYR A 169 1.39 -12.58 17.17
CA TYR A 169 1.70 -11.17 17.39
C TYR A 169 2.28 -10.94 18.79
N GLN A 170 1.63 -11.47 19.84
CA GLN A 170 2.13 -11.34 21.22
C GLN A 170 3.48 -12.04 21.41
N TRP A 171 3.65 -13.22 20.82
CA TRP A 171 4.92 -13.96 20.88
C TRP A 171 6.08 -13.15 20.32
N PHE A 172 5.90 -12.53 19.15
CA PHE A 172 6.94 -11.68 18.55
C PHE A 172 7.26 -10.44 19.40
N LEU A 173 6.27 -9.82 20.04
CA LEU A 173 6.52 -8.69 20.94
C LEU A 173 7.36 -9.10 22.17
N GLN A 174 7.04 -10.25 22.76
CA GLN A 174 7.79 -10.83 23.88
C GLN A 174 9.22 -11.21 23.48
N ALA A 175 9.40 -11.71 22.25
CA ALA A 175 10.71 -12.00 21.67
C ALA A 175 11.53 -10.75 21.30
N GLY A 176 11.00 -9.53 21.53
CA GLY A 176 11.73 -8.27 21.34
C GLY A 176 11.52 -7.59 19.99
N TYR A 177 10.68 -8.14 19.10
CA TYR A 177 10.31 -7.48 17.84
C TYR A 177 9.38 -6.30 18.08
N ARG A 178 9.41 -5.31 17.18
CA ARG A 178 8.60 -4.09 17.31
C ARG A 178 7.87 -3.76 16.00
N PRO A 179 6.58 -3.37 16.07
CA PRO A 179 5.83 -2.90 14.92
C PRO A 179 6.45 -1.65 14.27
N LYS A 180 6.36 -1.55 12.94
CA LYS A 180 6.85 -0.40 12.13
C LYS A 180 5.74 0.48 11.53
#